data_AF-A0A2E9ISI0-F1
#
_entry.id   AF-A0A2E9ISI0-F1
#
_cell.length_a   1.000
_cell.length_b   1.000
_cell.length_c   1.000
_cell.angle_alpha   90.00
_cell.angle_beta   90.00
_cell.angle_gamma   90.00
#
_symmetry.space_group_name_H-M   'P 1'
#
loop_
_entity.id
_entity.type
_entity.pdbx_description
1 polymer ?
#
loop_
_entity_poly.entity_id
_entity_poly.type
_entity_poly.pdbx_seq_one_letter_code
_entity_poly.pdbx_strand_id
1 'polypeptide(L)'
;MFALCDHYEPLSPAASQTQAIGDQRVARWLQEWPRLAAEFRDADGRQPCHSIFYPAEAPEGATRYVPQLLPLLEQGSAEMEVHLHHRDDTEAGLRAQLIEFRDYLHREFGILGKDRNGLPKYGFIHGNWALCNSRPDGDWCGVNNELNILRETGCYADFTFPSVPSSTQPRNFCNDLYWAKDRGGAPRSHDFGRRLEVGLAPDDNELLLVQGPVGLNWHSRKFGLIPRIENADISGGNIPTPERVDLWIRQQVHVLGRENWIFIKMHTHGCVERNAEVLLGERMRAMYRHLLQRYNDGRDFIVHFVSARELSNIARAAVAGEVGPPGQYRDWHVGRPEIRRD
;
A
#
# COMPACT_ATOMS: atom_id res chain seq x y z
N MET A 1 -2.78 -12.75 -4.44
CA MET A 1 -1.84 -11.62 -4.58
C MET A 1 -1.53 -11.07 -3.20
N PHE A 2 -0.26 -10.96 -2.84
CA PHE A 2 0.20 -10.47 -1.53
C PHE A 2 1.07 -9.22 -1.71
N ALA A 3 0.64 -8.09 -1.16
CA ALA A 3 1.36 -6.82 -1.16
C ALA A 3 1.63 -6.35 0.27
N LEU A 4 2.80 -5.74 0.47
CA LEU A 4 3.18 -5.05 1.69
C LEU A 4 3.38 -3.56 1.38
N CYS A 5 2.56 -2.70 2.00
CA CYS A 5 2.61 -1.25 1.87
C CYS A 5 3.19 -0.62 3.13
N ASP A 6 4.25 0.17 3.00
CA ASP A 6 4.97 0.73 4.13
C ASP A 6 4.87 2.25 4.15
N HIS A 7 4.39 2.80 5.28
CA HIS A 7 4.60 4.19 5.65
C HIS A 7 6.08 4.41 5.98
N TYR A 8 6.90 4.56 4.94
CA TYR A 8 8.34 4.52 5.04
C TYR A 8 8.89 5.90 5.42
N GLU A 9 9.06 6.12 6.72
CA GLU A 9 9.47 7.39 7.30
C GLU A 9 10.79 7.27 8.08
N PRO A 10 11.96 7.40 7.44
CA PRO A 10 13.26 7.26 8.11
C PRO A 10 13.46 8.19 9.31
N LEU A 11 12.77 9.33 9.34
CA LEU A 11 12.90 10.35 10.38
C LEU A 11 11.77 10.29 11.44
N SER A 12 10.89 9.29 11.39
CA SER A 12 9.74 9.18 12.31
C SER A 12 9.99 8.26 13.51
N PRO A 13 9.55 8.61 14.74
CA PRO A 13 8.81 9.81 15.10
C PRO A 13 9.72 11.04 15.26
N ALA A 14 9.27 12.17 14.70
CA ALA A 14 10.03 13.42 14.53
C ALA A 14 10.65 13.97 15.84
N ALA A 15 10.00 13.76 16.99
CA ALA A 15 10.45 14.29 18.28
C ALA A 15 11.73 13.62 18.83
N SER A 16 12.26 12.58 18.17
CA SER A 16 13.28 11.71 18.77
C SER A 16 14.48 11.36 17.87
N GLN A 17 14.56 11.88 16.64
CA GLN A 17 15.40 11.29 15.60
C GLN A 17 16.33 12.31 14.92
N THR A 18 17.63 12.01 14.86
CA THR A 18 18.63 12.75 14.11
C THR A 18 18.78 12.16 12.70
N GLN A 19 19.36 12.92 11.75
CA GLN A 19 19.70 12.40 10.42
C GLN A 19 20.53 11.10 10.48
N ALA A 20 21.41 10.98 11.48
CA ALA A 20 22.22 9.79 11.70
C ALA A 20 21.39 8.53 11.98
N ILE A 21 20.26 8.65 12.69
CA ILE A 21 19.38 7.49 12.92
C ILE A 21 18.61 7.15 11.63
N GLY A 22 18.15 8.16 10.88
CA GLY A 22 17.56 7.94 9.55
C GLY A 22 18.52 7.22 8.60
N ASP A 23 19.81 7.59 8.62
CA ASP A 23 20.86 6.92 7.83
C ASP A 23 21.01 5.45 8.25
N GLN A 24 21.06 5.17 9.56
CA GLN A 24 21.15 3.80 10.07
C GLN A 24 19.95 2.95 9.66
N ARG A 25 18.75 3.51 9.73
CA ARG A 25 17.50 2.83 9.30
C ARG A 25 17.55 2.49 7.82
N VAL A 26 17.86 3.46 6.96
CA VAL A 26 17.96 3.23 5.50
C VAL A 26 19.06 2.22 5.18
N ALA A 27 20.24 2.34 5.78
CA ALA A 27 21.34 1.39 5.59
C ALA A 27 20.94 -0.04 5.98
N ARG A 28 20.22 -0.20 7.10
CA ARG A 28 19.70 -1.50 7.53
C ARG A 28 18.75 -2.10 6.50
N TRP A 29 17.80 -1.32 5.99
CA TRP A 29 16.86 -1.76 4.97
C TRP A 29 17.57 -2.17 3.67
N LEU A 30 18.55 -1.37 3.22
CA LEU A 30 19.37 -1.69 2.04
C LEU A 30 20.13 -3.01 2.19
N GLN A 31 20.57 -3.33 3.41
CA GLN A 31 21.35 -4.54 3.68
C GLN A 31 20.46 -5.78 3.90
N GLU A 32 19.41 -5.66 4.70
CA GLU A 32 18.68 -6.81 5.23
C GLU A 32 17.49 -7.22 4.35
N TRP A 33 16.79 -6.26 3.75
CA TRP A 33 15.58 -6.56 2.97
C TRP A 33 15.86 -7.41 1.73
N PRO A 34 16.81 -7.06 0.84
CA PRO A 34 17.14 -7.89 -0.32
C PRO A 34 17.57 -9.31 0.05
N ARG A 35 18.31 -9.46 1.16
CA ARG A 35 18.77 -10.77 1.63
C ARG A 35 17.58 -11.64 2.06
N LEU A 36 16.65 -11.06 2.81
CA LEU A 36 15.43 -11.75 3.22
C LEU A 36 14.55 -12.10 2.01
N ALA A 37 14.26 -11.13 1.15
CA ALA A 37 13.40 -11.33 -0.02
C ALA A 37 13.97 -12.40 -0.97
N ALA A 38 15.29 -12.46 -1.12
CA ALA A 38 15.97 -13.45 -1.96
C ALA A 38 15.79 -14.91 -1.50
N GLU A 39 15.36 -15.16 -0.26
CA GLU A 39 15.05 -16.52 0.24
C GLU A 39 13.74 -17.09 -0.33
N PHE A 40 12.88 -16.25 -0.91
CA PHE A 40 11.51 -16.63 -1.28
C PHE A 40 11.22 -16.41 -2.76
N ARG A 41 10.39 -17.28 -3.34
CA ARG A 41 9.87 -17.16 -4.70
C ARG A 41 8.40 -17.54 -4.74
N ASP A 42 7.61 -16.73 -5.41
CA ASP A 42 6.22 -17.05 -5.75
C ASP A 42 6.17 -17.96 -7.00
N ALA A 43 4.96 -18.26 -7.49
CA ALA A 43 4.78 -19.12 -8.65
C ALA A 43 5.33 -18.54 -9.98
N ASP A 44 5.53 -17.22 -10.07
CA ASP A 44 6.12 -16.54 -11.22
C ASP A 44 7.66 -16.43 -11.08
N GLY A 45 8.24 -16.99 -10.02
CA GLY A 45 9.66 -16.81 -9.70
C GLY A 45 10.00 -15.40 -9.21
N ARG A 46 9.02 -14.63 -8.72
CA ARG A 46 9.23 -13.29 -8.16
C ARG A 46 9.52 -13.36 -6.67
N GLN A 47 10.38 -12.47 -6.20
CA GLN A 47 10.63 -12.25 -4.78
C GLN A 47 9.51 -11.38 -4.16
N PRO A 48 9.33 -11.39 -2.83
CA PRO A 48 8.56 -10.37 -2.15
C PRO A 48 9.02 -8.97 -2.56
N CYS A 49 8.05 -8.10 -2.90
CA CYS A 49 8.30 -6.71 -3.25
C CYS A 49 7.79 -5.81 -2.11
N HIS A 50 8.63 -4.89 -1.64
CA HIS A 50 8.25 -3.92 -0.61
C HIS A 50 7.76 -2.62 -1.24
N SER A 51 6.50 -2.24 -0.99
CA SER A 51 5.97 -0.97 -1.52
C SER A 51 6.25 0.15 -0.53
N ILE A 52 7.23 0.99 -0.85
CA ILE A 52 7.70 2.12 -0.05
C ILE A 52 6.83 3.33 -0.35
N PHE A 53 5.95 3.73 0.55
CA PHE A 53 5.24 5.00 0.42
C PHE A 53 6.02 6.09 1.17
N TYR A 54 6.65 6.98 0.42
CA TYR A 54 7.56 7.99 0.97
C TYR A 54 6.84 9.32 1.25
N PRO A 55 7.06 9.98 2.41
CA PRO A 55 6.40 11.23 2.78
C PRO A 55 6.77 12.40 1.86
N ALA A 56 5.77 12.96 1.18
CA ALA A 56 5.91 14.10 0.28
C ALA A 56 6.18 15.43 1.02
N GLU A 57 5.82 15.52 2.30
CA GLU A 57 6.04 16.69 3.18
C GLU A 57 7.47 16.81 3.71
N ALA A 58 8.35 15.84 3.40
CA ALA A 58 9.72 15.79 3.90
C ALA A 58 10.76 15.96 2.76
N PRO A 59 10.85 17.12 2.08
CA PRO A 59 11.71 17.31 0.91
C PRO A 59 13.21 17.14 1.21
N GLU A 60 13.67 17.55 2.39
CA GLU A 60 15.06 17.34 2.84
C GLU A 60 15.36 15.85 3.03
N GLY A 61 14.40 15.12 3.62
CA GLY A 61 14.47 13.68 3.77
C GLY A 61 14.48 12.98 2.41
N ALA A 62 13.60 13.38 1.50
CA ALA A 62 13.52 12.81 0.16
C ALA A 62 14.84 12.98 -0.60
N THR A 63 15.38 14.20 -0.62
CA THR A 63 16.68 14.52 -1.26
C THR A 63 17.82 13.67 -0.70
N ARG A 64 17.78 13.34 0.59
CA ARG A 64 18.83 12.54 1.24
C ARG A 64 18.65 11.04 1.02
N TYR A 65 17.44 10.52 1.17
CA TYR A 65 17.19 9.09 1.34
C TYR A 65 16.68 8.40 0.07
N VAL A 66 15.94 9.10 -0.81
CA VAL A 66 15.46 8.52 -2.07
C VAL A 66 16.61 8.05 -2.97
N PRO A 67 17.70 8.82 -3.19
CA PRO A 67 18.85 8.35 -3.97
C PRO A 67 19.49 7.07 -3.41
N GLN A 68 19.48 6.91 -2.09
CA GLN A 68 20.05 5.73 -1.42
C GLN A 68 19.21 4.48 -1.66
N LEU A 69 17.90 4.62 -1.86
CA LEU A 69 16.95 3.52 -2.07
C LEU A 69 16.91 3.01 -3.53
N LEU A 70 17.45 3.77 -4.49
CA LEU A 70 17.47 3.39 -5.91
C LEU A 70 17.97 1.95 -6.20
N PRO A 71 19.02 1.41 -5.53
CA PRO A 71 19.41 0.02 -5.75
C PRO A 71 18.29 -1.00 -5.48
N LEU A 72 17.43 -0.76 -4.47
CA LEU A 72 16.30 -1.67 -4.18
C LEU A 72 15.24 -1.63 -5.27
N LEU A 73 14.96 -0.42 -5.74
CA LEU A 73 13.95 -0.13 -6.76
C LEU A 73 14.37 -0.72 -8.12
N GLU A 74 15.62 -0.52 -8.51
CA GLU A 74 16.17 -1.06 -9.76
C GLU A 74 16.14 -2.60 -9.78
N GLN A 75 16.53 -3.22 -8.66
CA GLN A 75 16.49 -4.69 -8.52
C GLN A 75 15.07 -5.26 -8.52
N GLY A 76 14.03 -4.42 -8.38
CA GLY A 76 12.63 -4.85 -8.27
C GLY A 76 12.28 -5.49 -6.93
N SER A 77 13.14 -5.36 -5.92
CA SER A 77 12.88 -5.80 -4.54
C SER A 77 11.97 -4.83 -3.78
N ALA A 78 11.80 -3.61 -4.31
CA ALA A 78 10.88 -2.61 -3.83
C ALA A 78 10.34 -1.77 -5.01
N GLU A 79 9.19 -1.14 -4.81
CA GLU A 79 8.69 -0.03 -5.64
C GLU A 79 8.34 1.13 -4.70
N MET A 80 8.48 2.37 -5.17
CA MET A 80 8.21 3.55 -4.35
C MET A 80 7.02 4.34 -4.87
N GLU A 81 6.20 4.80 -3.92
CA GLU A 81 4.91 5.47 -4.11
C GLU A 81 4.83 6.69 -3.16
N VAL A 82 3.71 7.42 -3.20
CA VAL A 82 3.55 8.69 -2.48
C VAL A 82 2.74 8.51 -1.21
N HIS A 83 3.26 9.02 -0.10
CA HIS A 83 2.56 9.15 1.16
C HIS A 83 2.59 10.61 1.60
N LEU A 84 1.56 11.05 2.32
CA LEU A 84 1.48 12.44 2.77
C LEU A 84 0.78 12.55 4.12
N HIS A 85 1.44 13.20 5.08
CA HIS A 85 0.76 13.82 6.22
C HIS A 85 0.46 15.27 5.90
N HIS A 86 -0.79 15.66 6.09
CA HIS A 86 -1.21 17.05 6.00
C HIS A 86 -2.34 17.32 7.00
N ARG A 87 -2.48 18.58 7.39
CA ARG A 87 -3.41 19.05 8.40
C ARG A 87 -3.76 20.50 8.07
N ASP A 88 -5.04 20.86 8.18
CA ASP A 88 -5.53 22.22 7.86
C ASP A 88 -5.12 22.68 6.45
N ASP A 89 -5.00 21.72 5.51
CA ASP A 89 -4.57 21.98 4.14
C ASP A 89 -5.72 22.53 3.27
N THR A 90 -5.36 23.07 2.10
CA THR A 90 -6.29 23.56 1.09
C THR A 90 -6.21 22.70 -0.17
N GLU A 91 -7.26 22.76 -1.01
CA GLU A 91 -7.25 22.05 -2.29
C GLU A 91 -6.05 22.41 -3.17
N ALA A 92 -5.63 23.69 -3.15
CA ALA A 92 -4.49 24.18 -3.90
C ALA A 92 -3.15 23.70 -3.31
N GLY A 93 -3.03 23.70 -1.98
CA GLY A 93 -1.85 23.23 -1.26
C GLY A 93 -1.58 21.75 -1.50
N LEU A 94 -2.60 20.91 -1.22
CA LEU A 94 -2.54 19.47 -1.48
C LEU A 94 -2.15 19.17 -2.93
N ARG A 95 -2.82 19.84 -3.89
CA ARG A 95 -2.55 19.64 -5.32
C ARG A 95 -1.12 19.99 -5.69
N ALA A 96 -0.63 21.14 -5.25
CA ALA A 96 0.73 21.60 -5.54
C ALA A 96 1.74 20.58 -4.99
N GLN A 97 1.59 20.17 -3.73
CA GLN A 97 2.52 19.26 -3.08
C GLN A 97 2.57 17.87 -3.76
N LEU A 98 1.41 17.32 -4.14
CA LEU A 98 1.35 16.04 -4.85
C LEU A 98 2.01 16.13 -6.24
N ILE A 99 1.76 17.21 -6.99
CA ILE A 99 2.36 17.43 -8.31
C ILE A 99 3.88 17.58 -8.18
N GLU A 100 4.33 18.45 -7.28
CA GLU A 100 5.75 18.73 -7.08
C GLU A 100 6.53 17.47 -6.71
N PHE A 101 6.02 16.69 -5.76
CA PHE A 101 6.69 15.47 -5.33
C PHE A 101 6.65 14.36 -6.38
N ARG A 102 5.50 14.15 -7.06
CA ARG A 102 5.39 13.22 -8.21
C ARG A 102 6.40 13.57 -9.29
N ASP A 103 6.47 14.84 -9.67
CA ASP A 103 7.35 15.30 -10.75
C ASP A 103 8.82 15.24 -10.33
N TYR A 104 9.13 15.51 -9.06
CA TYR A 104 10.47 15.29 -8.51
C TYR A 104 10.89 13.81 -8.61
N LEU A 105 10.09 12.88 -8.06
CA LEU A 105 10.40 11.44 -8.12
C LEU A 105 10.54 10.95 -9.56
N HIS A 106 9.66 11.41 -10.45
CA HIS A 106 9.69 11.02 -11.84
C HIS A 106 10.89 11.61 -12.59
N ARG A 107 11.16 12.91 -12.46
CA ARG A 107 12.19 13.64 -13.22
C ARG A 107 13.60 13.34 -12.74
N GLU A 108 13.83 13.26 -11.44
CA GLU A 108 15.18 13.02 -10.91
C GLU A 108 15.58 11.55 -11.03
N PHE A 109 14.64 10.62 -10.81
CA PHE A 109 14.99 9.20 -10.60
C PHE A 109 14.21 8.19 -11.44
N GLY A 110 13.17 8.60 -12.15
CA GLY A 110 12.33 7.67 -12.93
C GLY A 110 11.54 6.66 -12.09
N ILE A 111 11.28 6.99 -10.81
CA ILE A 111 10.71 6.07 -9.80
C ILE A 111 9.24 5.71 -10.07
N LEU A 112 8.48 6.60 -10.71
CA LEU A 112 7.06 6.40 -10.95
C LEU A 112 6.80 5.76 -12.31
N GLY A 113 5.96 4.73 -12.31
CA GLY A 113 5.43 4.12 -13.53
C GLY A 113 4.56 5.10 -14.32
N LYS A 114 4.37 4.81 -15.61
CA LYS A 114 3.59 5.67 -16.51
C LYS A 114 2.31 4.97 -16.98
N ASP A 115 1.26 5.73 -17.21
CA ASP A 115 0.12 5.23 -17.98
C ASP A 115 0.44 5.15 -19.48
N ARG A 116 -0.54 4.69 -20.27
CA ARG A 116 -0.42 4.57 -21.74
C ARG A 116 -0.19 5.89 -22.46
N ASN A 117 -0.49 7.03 -21.81
CA ASN A 117 -0.25 8.37 -22.33
C ASN A 117 1.13 8.91 -21.93
N GLY A 118 1.93 8.12 -21.21
CA GLY A 118 3.25 8.51 -20.74
C GLY A 118 3.22 9.39 -19.48
N LEU A 119 2.07 9.56 -18.82
CA LEU A 119 1.96 10.38 -17.61
C LEU A 119 2.41 9.59 -16.39
N PRO A 120 3.30 10.14 -15.53
CA PRO A 120 3.69 9.47 -14.29
C PRO A 120 2.48 9.32 -13.37
N LYS A 121 2.33 8.12 -12.79
CA LYS A 121 1.26 7.77 -11.85
C LYS A 121 1.85 7.30 -10.54
N TYR A 122 1.08 7.47 -9.46
CA TYR A 122 1.48 7.06 -8.12
C TYR A 122 0.33 6.40 -7.36
N GLY A 123 0.67 5.52 -6.43
CA GLY A 123 -0.23 5.03 -5.39
C GLY A 123 -0.17 5.97 -4.20
N PHE A 124 -1.28 6.14 -3.49
CA PHE A 124 -1.37 7.06 -2.37
C PHE A 124 -1.64 6.36 -1.04
N ILE A 125 -1.03 6.87 0.03
CA ILE A 125 -1.44 6.61 1.40
C ILE A 125 -1.56 7.95 2.13
N HIS A 126 -2.72 8.19 2.75
CA HIS A 126 -2.90 9.30 3.65
C HIS A 126 -2.26 8.98 5.01
N GLY A 127 -1.22 9.69 5.41
CA GLY A 127 -0.41 9.38 6.60
C GLY A 127 -1.17 9.46 7.92
N ASN A 128 -2.08 10.43 8.05
CA ASN A 128 -2.97 10.54 9.20
C ASN A 128 -4.21 9.61 9.16
N TRP A 129 -4.32 8.77 8.13
CA TRP A 129 -5.49 7.93 7.83
C TRP A 129 -6.82 8.71 7.78
N ALA A 130 -6.77 9.99 7.45
CA ALA A 130 -7.90 10.92 7.55
C ALA A 130 -8.47 11.33 6.17
N LEU A 131 -8.31 10.47 5.17
CA LEU A 131 -8.75 10.65 3.78
C LEU A 131 -10.12 11.33 3.70
N CYS A 132 -10.26 12.31 2.80
CA CYS A 132 -11.44 13.14 2.61
C CYS A 132 -11.89 13.86 3.89
N ASN A 133 -10.96 14.38 4.69
CA ASN A 133 -11.23 15.08 5.94
C ASN A 133 -12.17 14.30 6.88
N SER A 134 -11.85 13.02 7.07
CA SER A 134 -12.83 12.06 7.60
C SER A 134 -12.93 11.97 9.10
N ARG A 135 -12.04 12.63 9.83
CA ARG A 135 -12.13 12.65 11.28
C ARG A 135 -13.37 13.42 11.73
N PRO A 136 -14.08 12.96 12.78
CA PRO A 136 -15.25 13.66 13.30
C PRO A 136 -14.97 15.10 13.79
N ASP A 137 -13.74 15.38 14.20
CA ASP A 137 -13.28 16.70 14.64
C ASP A 137 -12.77 17.59 13.50
N GLY A 138 -12.71 17.08 12.26
CA GLY A 138 -12.20 17.81 11.09
C GLY A 138 -10.68 18.03 11.08
N ASP A 139 -9.94 17.35 11.97
CA ASP A 139 -8.48 17.50 12.06
C ASP A 139 -7.74 16.57 11.06
N TRP A 140 -6.45 16.80 10.89
CA TRP A 140 -5.48 15.94 10.19
C TRP A 140 -5.71 15.71 8.70
N CYS A 141 -6.40 16.64 8.03
CA CYS A 141 -6.51 16.69 6.57
C CYS A 141 -6.77 18.12 6.08
N GLY A 142 -8.01 18.62 6.25
CA GLY A 142 -8.45 19.94 5.77
C GLY A 142 -9.13 19.95 4.39
N VAL A 143 -9.08 18.84 3.65
CA VAL A 143 -9.55 18.77 2.25
C VAL A 143 -10.65 17.72 2.08
N ASN A 144 -11.86 18.15 1.72
CA ASN A 144 -12.99 17.24 1.58
C ASN A 144 -13.00 16.51 0.22
N ASN A 145 -12.67 17.20 -0.87
CA ASN A 145 -12.68 16.65 -2.24
C ASN A 145 -11.37 15.95 -2.64
N GLU A 146 -10.68 15.38 -1.65
CA GLU A 146 -9.33 14.82 -1.78
C GLU A 146 -9.22 13.76 -2.89
N LEU A 147 -10.24 12.90 -3.07
CA LEU A 147 -10.25 11.89 -4.14
C LEU A 147 -10.10 12.49 -5.54
N ASN A 148 -10.73 13.65 -5.79
CA ASN A 148 -10.64 14.32 -7.08
C ASN A 148 -9.22 14.85 -7.32
N ILE A 149 -8.63 15.47 -6.29
CA ILE A 149 -7.27 16.01 -6.35
C ILE A 149 -6.26 14.88 -6.56
N LEU A 150 -6.37 13.78 -5.81
CA LEU A 150 -5.53 12.59 -5.99
C LEU A 150 -5.60 12.10 -7.44
N ARG A 151 -6.81 11.86 -7.98
CA ARG A 151 -7.00 11.41 -9.35
C ARG A 151 -6.40 12.38 -10.38
N GLU A 152 -6.71 13.66 -10.27
CA GLU A 152 -6.26 14.70 -11.22
C GLU A 152 -4.75 14.90 -11.21
N THR A 153 -4.11 14.66 -10.06
CA THR A 153 -2.66 14.71 -9.93
C THR A 153 -1.98 13.40 -10.32
N GLY A 154 -2.73 12.36 -10.72
CA GLY A 154 -2.19 11.11 -11.26
C GLY A 154 -2.16 9.94 -10.28
N CYS A 155 -2.88 10.00 -9.17
CA CYS A 155 -3.07 8.85 -8.30
C CYS A 155 -3.85 7.74 -9.03
N TYR A 156 -3.30 6.53 -9.08
CA TYR A 156 -3.99 5.38 -9.70
C TYR A 156 -4.82 4.57 -8.69
N ALA A 157 -4.47 4.62 -7.40
CA ALA A 157 -5.19 3.96 -6.31
C ALA A 157 -4.75 4.51 -4.94
N ASP A 158 -5.67 4.51 -3.99
CA ASP A 158 -5.41 4.75 -2.56
C ASP A 158 -5.30 3.43 -1.78
N PHE A 159 -4.37 3.40 -0.83
CA PHE A 159 -4.04 2.26 0.02
C PHE A 159 -4.13 2.60 1.51
N THR A 160 -4.90 3.63 1.88
CA THR A 160 -4.97 4.12 3.27
C THR A 160 -5.61 3.10 4.23
N PHE A 161 -6.54 2.26 3.76
CA PHE A 161 -7.37 1.43 4.63
C PHE A 161 -6.93 -0.05 4.68
N PRO A 162 -7.03 -0.75 5.82
CA PRO A 162 -7.86 -0.40 6.96
C PRO A 162 -7.20 0.55 7.95
N SER A 163 -8.01 1.39 8.60
CA SER A 163 -7.60 2.24 9.73
C SER A 163 -8.30 1.83 11.03
N VAL A 164 -9.01 0.70 11.05
CA VAL A 164 -9.66 0.20 12.27
C VAL A 164 -8.66 0.08 13.44
N PRO A 165 -9.07 0.47 14.67
CA PRO A 165 -10.42 0.83 15.09
C PRO A 165 -10.76 2.33 14.95
N SER A 166 -9.98 3.12 14.20
CA SER A 166 -10.22 4.55 14.01
C SER A 166 -11.60 4.82 13.42
N SER A 167 -12.21 5.95 13.81
CA SER A 167 -13.44 6.47 13.19
C SER A 167 -13.27 6.85 11.72
N THR A 168 -12.04 6.93 11.21
CA THR A 168 -11.76 7.26 9.80
C THR A 168 -11.99 6.08 8.85
N GLN A 169 -12.11 4.84 9.36
CA GLN A 169 -12.39 3.66 8.55
C GLN A 169 -13.67 3.87 7.70
N PRO A 170 -13.66 3.43 6.42
CA PRO A 170 -14.85 3.40 5.57
C PRO A 170 -16.03 2.71 6.26
N ARG A 171 -17.20 3.34 6.25
CA ARG A 171 -18.42 2.83 6.91
C ARG A 171 -19.14 1.75 6.12
N ASN A 172 -19.12 1.86 4.80
CA ASN A 172 -19.90 1.00 3.89
C ASN A 172 -19.05 -0.11 3.23
N PHE A 173 -17.74 -0.08 3.45
CA PHE A 173 -16.77 -0.97 2.80
C PHE A 173 -15.80 -1.54 3.82
N CYS A 174 -15.65 -2.86 3.82
CA CYS A 174 -14.71 -3.57 4.69
C CYS A 174 -14.31 -4.85 3.95
N ASN A 175 -13.01 -5.12 3.81
CA ASN A 175 -12.49 -6.23 2.98
C ASN A 175 -12.91 -6.10 1.51
N ASP A 176 -12.97 -4.87 1.00
CA ASP A 176 -13.45 -4.57 -0.35
C ASP A 176 -12.35 -3.89 -1.19
N LEU A 177 -12.36 -4.19 -2.49
CA LEU A 177 -11.80 -3.31 -3.52
C LEU A 177 -12.96 -2.52 -4.13
N TYR A 178 -12.84 -1.21 -4.27
CA TYR A 178 -13.96 -0.40 -4.75
C TYR A 178 -13.53 0.88 -5.43
N TRP A 179 -14.37 1.33 -6.35
CA TRP A 179 -14.33 2.64 -6.97
C TRP A 179 -15.01 3.64 -6.03
N ALA A 180 -14.24 4.49 -5.34
CA ALA A 180 -14.77 5.55 -4.50
C ALA A 180 -15.03 6.82 -5.29
N LYS A 181 -16.03 7.60 -4.88
CA LYS A 181 -16.47 8.78 -5.61
C LYS A 181 -16.63 9.99 -4.68
N ASP A 182 -16.17 11.15 -5.15
CA ASP A 182 -16.38 12.39 -4.41
C ASP A 182 -17.87 12.76 -4.29
N ARG A 183 -18.25 13.30 -3.13
CA ARG A 183 -19.63 13.71 -2.82
C ARG A 183 -19.84 15.22 -2.89
N GLY A 184 -19.30 15.86 -3.92
CA GLY A 184 -19.43 17.29 -4.16
C GLY A 184 -18.78 18.11 -3.05
N GLY A 185 -17.58 17.71 -2.61
CA GLY A 185 -16.84 18.38 -1.54
C GLY A 185 -17.39 18.15 -0.14
N ALA A 186 -18.26 17.16 0.08
CA ALA A 186 -18.57 16.68 1.42
C ALA A 186 -17.41 15.85 1.99
N PRO A 187 -17.13 15.90 3.31
CA PRO A 187 -16.12 15.03 3.90
C PRO A 187 -16.53 13.56 3.82
N ARG A 188 -15.57 12.67 4.03
CA ARG A 188 -15.73 11.20 4.00
C ARG A 188 -16.25 10.67 2.67
N SER A 189 -15.86 11.27 1.56
CA SER A 189 -16.20 10.78 0.22
C SER A 189 -15.81 9.30 0.03
N HIS A 190 -14.75 8.82 0.69
CA HIS A 190 -14.35 7.41 0.67
C HIS A 190 -15.36 6.42 1.30
N ASP A 191 -16.36 6.89 2.04
CA ASP A 191 -17.46 6.02 2.49
C ASP A 191 -18.39 5.61 1.32
N PHE A 192 -18.23 6.19 0.13
CA PHE A 192 -19.17 6.06 -0.98
C PHE A 192 -18.48 5.66 -2.28
N GLY A 193 -19.19 4.85 -3.06
CA GLY A 193 -18.63 4.23 -4.25
C GLY A 193 -19.36 2.95 -4.60
N ARG A 194 -18.67 2.07 -5.33
CA ARG A 194 -19.16 0.74 -5.71
C ARG A 194 -18.01 -0.26 -5.74
N ARG A 195 -18.29 -1.50 -5.33
CA ARG A 195 -17.31 -2.60 -5.36
C ARG A 195 -16.79 -2.81 -6.77
N LEU A 196 -15.55 -3.26 -6.88
CA LEU A 196 -15.02 -3.73 -8.16
C LEU A 196 -15.81 -4.94 -8.62
N GLU A 197 -16.24 -4.93 -9.88
CA GLU A 197 -17.01 -6.00 -10.51
C GLU A 197 -16.53 -6.17 -11.95
N VAL A 198 -16.46 -7.43 -12.40
CA VAL A 198 -16.11 -7.77 -13.78
C VAL A 198 -17.06 -7.08 -14.75
N GLY A 199 -16.51 -6.40 -15.75
CA GLY A 199 -17.25 -5.68 -16.79
C GLY A 199 -17.65 -4.25 -16.40
N LEU A 200 -17.45 -3.81 -15.16
CA LEU A 200 -17.85 -2.48 -14.70
C LEU A 200 -16.64 -1.54 -14.55
N ALA A 201 -16.16 -1.02 -15.68
CA ALA A 201 -15.09 -0.03 -15.75
C ALA A 201 -15.39 1.22 -14.89
N PRO A 202 -14.36 1.92 -14.34
CA PRO A 202 -14.56 3.12 -13.54
C PRO A 202 -15.16 4.28 -14.35
N ASP A 203 -15.94 5.13 -13.69
CA ASP A 203 -16.27 6.46 -14.19
C ASP A 203 -15.06 7.40 -14.08
N ASP A 204 -15.03 8.46 -14.87
CA ASP A 204 -13.93 9.45 -14.87
C ASP A 204 -13.69 10.14 -13.52
N ASN A 205 -14.67 10.11 -12.60
CA ASN A 205 -14.60 10.71 -11.28
C ASN A 205 -14.49 9.70 -10.13
N GLU A 206 -14.08 8.47 -10.44
CA GLU A 206 -13.86 7.43 -9.44
C GLU A 206 -12.36 7.15 -9.23
N LEU A 207 -11.97 6.90 -7.98
CA LEU A 207 -10.63 6.47 -7.58
C LEU A 207 -10.68 5.05 -7.01
N LEU A 208 -9.71 4.21 -7.36
CA LEU A 208 -9.60 2.87 -6.76
C LEU A 208 -9.16 2.98 -5.31
N LEU A 209 -9.91 2.39 -4.39
CA LEU A 209 -9.47 2.18 -3.01
C LEU A 209 -9.23 0.68 -2.78
N VAL A 210 -8.04 0.36 -2.29
CA VAL A 210 -7.59 -1.01 -1.99
C VAL A 210 -7.54 -1.20 -0.47
N GLN A 211 -8.50 -1.94 0.07
CA GLN A 211 -8.46 -2.29 1.49
C GLN A 211 -7.60 -3.52 1.77
N GLY A 212 -6.91 -3.50 2.90
CA GLY A 212 -6.33 -4.68 3.53
C GLY A 212 -7.37 -5.49 4.33
N PRO A 213 -7.09 -6.76 4.63
CA PRO A 213 -8.02 -7.62 5.36
C PRO A 213 -8.18 -7.21 6.83
N VAL A 214 -9.43 -7.10 7.25
CA VAL A 214 -9.91 -6.89 8.62
C VAL A 214 -10.66 -8.14 9.05
N GLY A 215 -10.46 -8.56 10.30
CA GLY A 215 -11.15 -9.74 10.82
C GLY A 215 -11.17 -9.79 12.34
N LEU A 216 -11.78 -10.84 12.88
CA LEU A 216 -11.74 -11.13 14.31
C LEU A 216 -10.72 -12.23 14.57
N ASN A 217 -9.64 -11.90 15.28
CA ASN A 217 -8.63 -12.87 15.67
C ASN A 217 -9.03 -13.55 16.98
N TRP A 218 -9.65 -14.72 16.85
CA TRP A 218 -10.08 -15.54 17.99
C TRP A 218 -8.95 -16.27 18.70
N HIS A 219 -7.76 -16.35 18.11
CA HIS A 219 -6.56 -16.91 18.74
C HIS A 219 -5.87 -15.88 19.65
N SER A 220 -6.12 -14.59 19.43
CA SER A 220 -5.64 -13.50 20.27
C SER A 220 -6.81 -12.78 20.94
N ARG A 221 -7.05 -13.07 22.22
CA ARG A 221 -8.23 -12.55 22.94
C ARG A 221 -7.85 -11.52 23.99
N LYS A 222 -8.54 -10.38 24.00
CA LYS A 222 -8.52 -9.42 25.11
C LYS A 222 -9.24 -10.04 26.31
N PHE A 223 -8.56 -10.06 27.46
CA PHE A 223 -9.03 -10.71 28.69
C PHE A 223 -9.41 -12.20 28.53
N GLY A 224 -8.89 -12.88 27.50
CA GLY A 224 -9.23 -14.29 27.21
C GLY A 224 -10.59 -14.53 26.57
N LEU A 225 -11.42 -13.49 26.38
CA LEU A 225 -12.83 -13.65 25.95
C LEU A 225 -13.16 -12.95 24.63
N ILE A 226 -12.67 -11.73 24.43
CA ILE A 226 -13.07 -10.88 23.30
C ILE A 226 -12.00 -10.99 22.21
N PRO A 227 -12.33 -11.41 20.98
CA PRO A 227 -11.33 -11.48 19.91
C PRO A 227 -10.75 -10.09 19.65
N ARG A 228 -9.44 -10.01 19.40
CA ARG A 228 -8.83 -8.77 18.91
C ARG A 228 -9.25 -8.53 17.45
N ILE A 229 -9.37 -7.27 17.09
CA ILE A 229 -9.56 -6.87 15.69
C ILE A 229 -8.21 -7.05 14.99
N GLU A 230 -8.22 -7.87 13.94
CA GLU A 230 -7.15 -7.95 12.94
C GLU A 230 -7.34 -6.78 11.97
N ASN A 231 -6.26 -6.08 11.64
CA ASN A 231 -6.29 -4.90 10.79
C ASN A 231 -5.17 -4.89 9.74
N ALA A 232 -4.53 -6.02 9.45
CA ALA A 232 -3.46 -6.12 8.47
C ALA A 232 -2.19 -5.28 8.76
N ASP A 233 -1.97 -4.85 10.02
CA ASP A 233 -0.70 -4.24 10.45
C ASP A 233 0.36 -5.32 10.71
N ILE A 234 1.54 -5.20 10.12
CA ILE A 234 2.72 -6.00 10.50
C ILE A 234 3.68 -5.12 11.28
N SER A 235 3.78 -5.33 12.58
CA SER A 235 4.57 -4.48 13.49
C SER A 235 5.12 -5.26 14.67
N GLY A 236 5.94 -4.60 15.51
CA GLY A 236 6.41 -5.19 16.77
C GLY A 236 5.25 -5.56 17.72
N GLY A 237 4.11 -4.87 17.63
CA GLY A 237 2.89 -5.20 18.38
C GLY A 237 1.99 -6.22 17.69
N ASN A 238 2.08 -6.32 16.36
CA ASN A 238 1.28 -7.20 15.53
C ASN A 238 2.21 -8.11 14.71
N ILE A 239 2.75 -9.13 15.36
CA ILE A 239 3.66 -10.12 14.74
C ILE A 239 2.89 -10.94 13.70
N PRO A 240 3.44 -11.23 12.51
CA PRO A 240 2.75 -11.95 11.45
C PRO A 240 2.84 -13.48 11.67
N THR A 241 1.91 -14.04 12.45
CA THR A 241 1.87 -15.48 12.74
C THR A 241 1.10 -16.25 11.67
N PRO A 242 1.29 -17.59 11.56
CA PRO A 242 0.50 -18.45 10.67
C PRO A 242 -1.02 -18.24 10.76
N GLU A 243 -1.56 -18.09 11.97
CA GLU A 243 -2.99 -17.92 12.19
C GLU A 243 -3.51 -16.60 11.62
N ARG A 244 -2.67 -15.56 11.62
CA ARG A 244 -3.01 -14.27 11.00
C ARG A 244 -3.01 -14.39 9.48
N VAL A 245 -2.03 -15.09 8.89
CA VAL A 245 -2.00 -15.39 7.45
C VAL A 245 -3.29 -16.10 7.02
N ASP A 246 -3.67 -17.14 7.75
CA ASP A 246 -4.90 -17.89 7.48
C ASP A 246 -6.15 -17.02 7.66
N LEU A 247 -6.14 -16.09 8.61
CA LEU A 247 -7.23 -15.12 8.80
C LEU A 247 -7.32 -14.13 7.64
N TRP A 248 -6.18 -13.61 7.13
CA TRP A 248 -6.13 -12.68 6.01
C TRP A 248 -6.71 -13.31 4.74
N ILE A 249 -6.32 -14.56 4.44
CA ILE A 249 -6.79 -15.29 3.25
C ILE A 249 -8.28 -15.59 3.34
N ARG A 250 -8.78 -15.93 4.54
CA ARG A 250 -10.21 -16.18 4.79
C ARG A 250 -11.11 -14.95 4.58
N GLN A 251 -10.56 -13.73 4.55
CA GLN A 251 -11.37 -12.56 4.24
C GLN A 251 -11.78 -12.50 2.77
N GLN A 252 -11.10 -13.25 1.89
CA GLN A 252 -11.42 -13.36 0.46
C GLN A 252 -11.68 -12.00 -0.18
N VAL A 253 -10.81 -11.00 0.00
CA VAL A 253 -10.94 -9.72 -0.71
C VAL A 253 -10.76 -9.99 -2.21
N HIS A 254 -11.77 -9.70 -3.04
CA HIS A 254 -11.79 -10.03 -4.46
C HIS A 254 -12.53 -8.97 -5.29
N VAL A 255 -12.44 -9.09 -6.61
CA VAL A 255 -13.31 -8.40 -7.57
C VAL A 255 -14.54 -9.28 -7.81
N LEU A 256 -15.75 -8.75 -7.68
CA LEU A 256 -17.00 -9.51 -7.88
C LEU A 256 -17.04 -10.11 -9.29
N GLY A 257 -17.34 -11.41 -9.40
CA GLY A 257 -17.24 -12.17 -10.65
C GLY A 257 -15.83 -12.72 -10.96
N ARG A 258 -14.86 -12.48 -10.07
CA ARG A 258 -13.48 -13.00 -10.11
C ARG A 258 -13.01 -13.43 -8.71
N GLU A 259 -13.82 -14.23 -8.03
CA GLU A 259 -13.62 -14.69 -6.65
C GLU A 259 -12.35 -15.53 -6.47
N ASN A 260 -11.87 -16.16 -7.55
CA ASN A 260 -10.65 -16.96 -7.52
C ASN A 260 -9.36 -16.12 -7.50
N TRP A 261 -9.44 -14.78 -7.59
CA TRP A 261 -8.31 -13.87 -7.41
C TRP A 261 -8.45 -13.13 -6.09
N ILE A 262 -7.67 -13.55 -5.10
CA ILE A 262 -7.71 -12.98 -3.75
C ILE A 262 -6.58 -11.96 -3.56
N PHE A 263 -6.92 -10.79 -3.02
CA PHE A 263 -6.02 -9.65 -2.80
C PHE A 263 -5.74 -9.49 -1.32
N ILE A 264 -4.46 -9.49 -0.94
CA ILE A 264 -4.03 -9.33 0.46
C ILE A 264 -3.08 -8.16 0.51
N LYS A 265 -3.56 -7.04 1.05
CA LYS A 265 -2.77 -5.84 1.26
C LYS A 265 -2.45 -5.67 2.74
N MET A 266 -1.19 -5.82 3.09
CA MET A 266 -0.66 -5.58 4.42
C MET A 266 -0.12 -4.15 4.53
N HIS A 267 -0.10 -3.60 5.74
CA HIS A 267 0.53 -2.30 5.99
C HIS A 267 1.52 -2.35 7.15
N THR A 268 2.42 -1.36 7.22
CA THR A 268 3.38 -1.21 8.32
C THR A 268 3.96 0.22 8.39
N HIS A 269 4.71 0.49 9.46
CA HIS A 269 5.65 1.60 9.58
C HIS A 269 7.06 1.02 9.77
N GLY A 270 7.72 0.68 8.68
CA GLY A 270 8.89 -0.19 8.65
C GLY A 270 10.18 0.46 9.12
N CYS A 271 10.27 1.79 9.14
CA CYS A 271 11.43 2.49 9.68
C CYS A 271 11.50 2.49 11.22
N VAL A 272 10.38 2.23 11.91
CA VAL A 272 10.35 2.15 13.38
C VAL A 272 11.10 0.88 13.81
N GLU A 273 12.06 0.99 14.73
CA GLU A 273 13.04 -0.06 15.04
C GLU A 273 12.38 -1.38 15.42
N ARG A 274 11.39 -1.34 16.33
CA ARG A 274 10.64 -2.52 16.76
C ARG A 274 9.88 -3.21 15.62
N ASN A 275 9.48 -2.45 14.60
CA ASN A 275 8.77 -2.98 13.43
C ASN A 275 9.79 -3.55 12.43
N ALA A 276 10.89 -2.84 12.19
CA ALA A 276 12.01 -3.30 11.37
C ALA A 276 12.56 -4.65 11.86
N GLU A 277 12.68 -4.86 13.17
CA GLU A 277 13.06 -6.15 13.76
C GLU A 277 12.15 -7.31 13.35
N VAL A 278 10.84 -7.06 13.25
CA VAL A 278 9.87 -8.06 12.78
C VAL A 278 10.02 -8.27 11.27
N LEU A 279 10.02 -7.19 10.50
CA LEU A 279 9.98 -7.19 9.03
C LEU A 279 11.25 -7.73 8.38
N LEU A 280 12.42 -7.43 8.95
CA LEU A 280 13.73 -7.83 8.43
C LEU A 280 14.26 -9.11 9.10
N GLY A 281 13.55 -9.61 10.12
CA GLY A 281 13.94 -10.73 10.96
C GLY A 281 13.29 -12.07 10.63
N GLU A 282 13.43 -13.02 11.57
CA GLU A 282 12.90 -14.38 11.42
C GLU A 282 11.37 -14.43 11.46
N ARG A 283 10.71 -13.44 12.08
CA ARG A 283 9.24 -13.39 12.14
C ARG A 283 8.62 -13.23 10.75
N MET A 284 9.17 -12.33 9.93
CA MET A 284 8.72 -12.16 8.55
C MET A 284 9.08 -13.38 7.68
N ARG A 285 10.27 -13.97 7.88
CA ARG A 285 10.65 -15.23 7.21
C ARG A 285 9.66 -16.35 7.50
N ALA A 286 9.30 -16.54 8.77
CA ALA A 286 8.33 -17.55 9.18
C ALA A 286 6.95 -17.31 8.53
N MET A 287 6.51 -16.05 8.42
CA MET A 287 5.28 -15.70 7.69
C MET A 287 5.36 -16.13 6.22
N TYR A 288 6.43 -15.75 5.50
CA TYR A 288 6.57 -16.11 4.09
C TYR A 288 6.69 -17.63 3.89
N ARG A 289 7.41 -18.34 4.77
CA ARG A 289 7.47 -19.81 4.73
C ARG A 289 6.08 -20.42 4.86
N HIS A 290 5.30 -19.99 5.85
CA HIS A 290 3.93 -20.49 6.04
C HIS A 290 3.04 -20.16 4.83
N LEU A 291 3.06 -18.92 4.37
CA LEU A 291 2.29 -18.47 3.21
C LEU A 291 2.58 -19.36 1.98
N LEU A 292 3.84 -19.58 1.65
CA LEU A 292 4.23 -20.38 0.49
C LEU A 292 3.97 -21.88 0.69
N GLN A 293 4.23 -22.43 1.88
CA GLN A 293 4.00 -23.84 2.17
C GLN A 293 2.51 -24.20 2.12
N ARG A 294 1.64 -23.30 2.60
CA ARG A 294 0.21 -23.57 2.75
C ARG A 294 -0.63 -23.13 1.55
N TYR A 295 -0.18 -22.10 0.81
CA TYR A 295 -0.97 -21.41 -0.20
C TYR A 295 -0.25 -21.23 -1.56
N ASN A 296 0.81 -22.00 -1.84
CA ASN A 296 1.50 -21.95 -3.15
C ASN A 296 1.78 -23.36 -3.71
N ASP A 297 0.75 -24.22 -3.73
CA ASP A 297 0.87 -25.60 -4.21
C ASP A 297 0.75 -25.75 -5.74
N GLY A 298 0.43 -24.66 -6.45
CA GLY A 298 0.29 -24.63 -7.90
C GLY A 298 -1.01 -25.27 -8.41
N ARG A 299 -1.94 -25.64 -7.52
CA ARG A 299 -3.21 -26.29 -7.86
C ARG A 299 -4.40 -25.58 -7.24
N ASP A 300 -4.50 -25.61 -5.91
CA ASP A 300 -5.59 -24.98 -5.17
C ASP A 300 -5.25 -23.52 -4.87
N PHE A 301 -3.98 -23.23 -4.64
CA PHE A 301 -3.50 -21.89 -4.35
C PHE A 301 -2.20 -21.56 -5.07
N ILE A 302 -2.14 -20.33 -5.56
CA ILE A 302 -0.98 -19.76 -6.24
C ILE A 302 -0.72 -18.38 -5.61
N VAL A 303 0.44 -18.24 -4.96
CA VAL A 303 0.88 -16.94 -4.44
C VAL A 303 1.48 -16.14 -5.59
N HIS A 304 1.15 -14.85 -5.59
CA HIS A 304 1.84 -13.83 -6.38
C HIS A 304 2.26 -12.72 -5.42
N PHE A 305 3.57 -12.53 -5.24
CA PHE A 305 4.11 -11.35 -4.56
C PHE A 305 4.00 -10.17 -5.51
N VAL A 306 3.40 -9.08 -5.05
CA VAL A 306 3.11 -7.92 -5.91
C VAL A 306 3.42 -6.61 -5.17
N SER A 307 3.87 -5.59 -5.92
CA SER A 307 3.86 -4.21 -5.40
C SER A 307 2.43 -3.66 -5.30
N ALA A 308 2.24 -2.49 -4.68
CA ALA A 308 0.98 -1.77 -4.68
C ALA A 308 0.46 -1.49 -6.10
N ARG A 309 1.36 -1.06 -7.00
CA ARG A 309 1.08 -0.83 -8.42
C ARG A 309 0.61 -2.10 -9.11
N GLU A 310 1.39 -3.18 -8.99
CA GLU A 310 1.06 -4.47 -9.60
C GLU A 310 -0.26 -5.02 -9.07
N LEU A 311 -0.52 -4.89 -7.76
CA LEU A 311 -1.80 -5.29 -7.14
C LEU A 311 -2.97 -4.52 -7.78
N SER A 312 -2.84 -3.20 -7.94
CA SER A 312 -3.87 -2.36 -8.56
C SER A 312 -4.10 -2.69 -10.04
N ASN A 313 -3.02 -3.00 -10.78
CA ASN A 313 -3.09 -3.39 -12.18
C ASN A 313 -3.83 -4.71 -12.34
N ILE A 314 -3.54 -5.70 -11.50
CA ILE A 314 -4.23 -7.00 -11.51
C ILE A 314 -5.71 -6.83 -11.14
N ALA A 315 -6.04 -5.96 -10.17
CA ALA A 315 -7.43 -5.66 -9.83
C ALA A 315 -8.19 -5.02 -11.01
N ARG A 316 -7.56 -4.08 -11.72
CA ARG A 316 -8.14 -3.45 -12.92
C ARG A 316 -8.27 -4.43 -14.08
N ALA A 317 -7.30 -5.32 -14.27
CA ALA A 317 -7.38 -6.40 -15.25
C ALA A 317 -8.56 -7.35 -14.94
N ALA A 318 -8.75 -7.72 -13.67
CA ALA A 318 -9.92 -8.49 -13.25
C ALA A 318 -11.24 -7.78 -13.60
N VAL A 319 -11.36 -6.47 -13.31
CA VAL A 319 -12.52 -5.66 -13.72
C VAL A 319 -12.71 -5.66 -15.24
N ALA A 320 -11.63 -5.65 -16.02
CA ALA A 320 -11.71 -5.72 -17.49
C ALA A 320 -12.10 -7.11 -18.02
N GLY A 321 -12.31 -8.11 -17.15
CA GLY A 321 -12.69 -9.47 -17.55
C GLY A 321 -11.53 -10.32 -18.05
N GLU A 322 -10.30 -9.88 -17.81
CA GLU A 322 -9.09 -10.62 -18.15
C GLU A 322 -9.07 -12.00 -17.47
N VAL A 323 -8.42 -12.97 -18.12
CA VAL A 323 -8.42 -14.39 -17.74
C VAL A 323 -7.00 -14.97 -17.72
N GLY A 324 -6.83 -16.13 -17.09
CA GLY A 324 -5.52 -16.78 -17.01
C GLY A 324 -4.71 -16.33 -15.78
N PRO A 325 -3.38 -16.54 -15.78
CA PRO A 325 -2.54 -16.24 -14.63
C PRO A 325 -2.46 -14.73 -14.33
N PRO A 326 -2.77 -14.29 -13.09
CA PRO A 326 -2.79 -12.86 -12.76
C PRO A 326 -1.42 -12.19 -12.90
N GLY A 327 -0.32 -12.95 -12.80
CA GLY A 327 1.04 -12.46 -13.00
C GLY A 327 1.31 -11.83 -14.38
N GLN A 328 0.49 -12.13 -15.40
CA GLN A 328 0.59 -11.52 -16.74
C GLN A 328 0.12 -10.05 -16.77
N TYR A 329 -0.62 -9.62 -15.74
CA TYR A 329 -1.28 -8.32 -15.68
C TYR A 329 -0.61 -7.32 -14.75
N ARG A 330 0.63 -7.59 -14.33
CA ARG A 330 1.41 -6.73 -13.42
C ARG A 330 1.60 -5.31 -13.94
N ASP A 331 1.56 -5.11 -15.25
CA ASP A 331 1.79 -3.82 -15.93
C ASP A 331 0.56 -3.34 -16.75
N TRP A 332 -0.66 -3.79 -16.41
CA TRP A 332 -1.86 -3.64 -17.26
C TRP A 332 -2.33 -2.19 -17.47
N HIS A 333 -2.31 -1.35 -16.43
CA HIS A 333 -2.74 0.06 -16.49
C HIS A 333 -1.58 1.05 -16.31
N VAL A 334 -0.76 0.84 -15.28
CA VAL A 334 0.46 1.63 -15.01
C VAL A 334 1.67 0.75 -15.25
N GLY A 335 2.51 1.11 -16.22
CA GLY A 335 3.74 0.38 -16.56
C GLY A 335 4.78 0.40 -15.44
N ARG A 336 5.80 -0.45 -15.57
CA ARG A 336 6.91 -0.52 -14.63
C ARG A 336 7.71 0.79 -14.60
N PRO A 337 8.21 1.23 -13.42
CA PRO A 337 9.18 2.31 -13.33
C PRO A 337 10.46 2.10 -14.16
N GLU A 338 11.02 3.18 -14.69
CA GLU A 338 12.26 3.22 -15.46
C GLU A 338 13.34 3.96 -14.65
N ILE A 339 13.90 3.28 -13.65
CA ILE A 339 14.83 3.88 -12.67
C ILE A 339 16.07 4.46 -13.36
N ARG A 340 16.45 5.68 -12.98
CA ARG A 340 17.66 6.39 -13.44
C ARG A 340 18.64 6.61 -12.30
N ARG A 341 19.92 6.45 -12.61
CA ARG A 341 21.07 6.61 -11.69
C ARG A 341 22.11 7.41 -12.44
N ASP A 342 21.84 8.70 -12.61
CA ASP A 342 22.82 9.61 -13.23
C ASP A 342 23.96 9.92 -12.25
#